data_AF-A0A2N8PID7-F1
#
_entry.id   AF-A0A2N8PID7-F1
#
_cell.length_a   1.000
_cell.length_b   1.000
_cell.length_c   1.000
_cell.angle_alpha   90.00
_cell.angle_beta   90.00
_cell.angle_gamma   90.00
#
_symmetry.space_group_name_H-M   'P 1'
#
loop_
_entity.id
_entity.type
_entity.pdbx_description
1 polymer ?
#
loop_
_entity_poly.entity_id
_entity_poly.type
_entity_poly.pdbx_seq_one_letter_code
_entity_poly.pdbx_strand_id
1 'polypeptide(L)'
;MPTTATLGQPTVPPLTHKEREVLHAVGCGLTNTEIADTLTLSEGVVDGHLARILAKLELRDRAAAIVHAFDCGLVVPGRGPRVAANPEPRAALRAAPEPQVRISVLGPVRAWREGQPVDLGHLRQQAVLASLSLCSDRTVSQEELLDGVWGLEPPLTKVVPVYIYRLRKILRSENATDSVIQRDRCGYRLVPGAVEVDVARMEQLVTAAGAAERAGELTEAVGICTRALDLFHGEPLAGLPGPFAELERLRLTERRIALVQRKLDWQLQLGRHSEAISELWALAVAQPLNEPVAAMLMRALYRTGRQADALTVFERTRRRLADELGVSPSRLLRQTQQMIVRGSDARLAPTTP
;
A
#
# COMPACT_ATOMS: atom_id res chain seq x y z
N MET A 1 -58.24 30.40 36.41
CA MET A 1 -57.54 31.27 35.44
C MET A 1 -56.19 31.60 36.04
N PRO A 2 -55.09 31.09 35.48
CA PRO A 2 -54.61 31.62 34.19
C PRO A 2 -54.37 30.55 33.11
N THR A 3 -54.38 31.08 31.90
CA THR A 3 -54.13 30.51 30.59
C THR A 3 -52.65 30.22 30.40
N THR A 4 -52.29 29.06 29.83
CA THR A 4 -51.05 28.98 29.02
C THR A 4 -51.32 28.14 27.79
N ALA A 5 -51.12 28.76 26.64
CA ALA A 5 -51.39 28.25 25.32
C ALA A 5 -50.34 27.18 24.92
N THR A 6 -50.82 26.01 24.51
CA THR A 6 -50.01 25.03 23.79
C THR A 6 -49.90 25.50 22.33
N LEU A 7 -48.75 26.09 21.98
CA LEU A 7 -48.37 26.31 20.59
C LEU A 7 -48.28 24.96 19.89
N GLY A 8 -49.18 24.72 18.95
CA GLY A 8 -49.19 23.53 18.10
C GLY A 8 -47.89 23.43 17.31
N GLN A 9 -47.15 22.33 17.49
CA GLN A 9 -46.13 21.92 16.55
C GLN A 9 -46.78 21.75 15.17
N PRO A 10 -46.17 22.26 14.09
CA PRO A 10 -46.63 21.96 12.74
C PRO A 10 -46.51 20.45 12.53
N THR A 11 -47.66 19.79 12.38
CA THR A 11 -47.75 18.39 12.01
C THR A 11 -47.24 18.23 10.59
N VAL A 12 -45.96 17.86 10.45
CA VAL A 12 -45.38 17.49 9.16
C VAL A 12 -46.24 16.34 8.60
N PRO A 13 -46.84 16.50 7.40
CA PRO A 13 -47.70 15.48 6.85
C PRO A 13 -46.87 14.20 6.59
N PRO A 14 -47.35 13.03 7.04
CA PRO A 14 -46.61 11.78 6.85
C PRO A 14 -46.37 11.51 5.37
N LEU A 15 -45.27 10.83 5.05
CA LEU A 15 -44.95 10.45 3.68
C LEU A 15 -46.10 9.62 3.07
N THR A 16 -46.52 10.04 1.88
CA THR A 16 -47.48 9.28 1.07
C THR A 16 -46.90 7.92 0.68
N HIS A 17 -47.75 6.98 0.28
CA HIS A 17 -47.30 5.66 -0.15
C HIS A 17 -46.29 5.76 -1.30
N LYS A 18 -46.54 6.63 -2.28
CA LYS A 18 -45.64 6.85 -3.43
C LYS A 18 -44.31 7.49 -3.03
N GLU A 19 -44.32 8.42 -2.06
CA GLU A 19 -43.08 8.99 -1.52
C GLU A 19 -42.26 7.96 -0.74
N ARG A 20 -42.91 7.00 -0.06
CA ARG A 20 -42.22 5.88 0.61
C ARG A 20 -41.60 4.90 -0.39
N GLU A 21 -42.28 4.60 -1.50
CA GLU A 21 -41.71 3.77 -2.58
C GLU A 21 -40.48 4.43 -3.21
N VAL A 22 -40.55 5.74 -3.47
CA VAL A 22 -39.42 6.52 -3.98
C VAL A 22 -38.28 6.55 -2.95
N LEU A 23 -38.56 6.79 -1.67
CA LEU A 23 -37.54 6.78 -0.60
C LEU A 23 -36.88 5.40 -0.44
N HIS A 24 -37.64 4.32 -0.55
CA HIS A 24 -37.12 2.95 -0.55
C HIS A 24 -36.20 2.71 -1.76
N ALA A 25 -36.62 3.09 -2.96
CA ALA A 25 -35.83 2.93 -4.18
C ALA A 25 -34.54 3.77 -4.15
N VAL A 26 -34.61 4.99 -3.59
CA VAL A 26 -33.44 5.82 -3.29
C VAL A 26 -32.51 5.13 -2.29
N GLY A 27 -33.04 4.57 -1.20
CA GLY A 27 -32.29 3.80 -0.21
C GLY A 27 -31.61 2.55 -0.79
N CYS A 28 -32.19 1.94 -1.82
CA CYS A 28 -31.59 0.85 -2.59
C CYS A 28 -30.49 1.32 -3.58
N GLY A 29 -30.24 2.62 -3.68
CA GLY A 29 -29.19 3.19 -4.52
C GLY A 29 -29.56 3.39 -5.99
N LEU A 30 -30.84 3.25 -6.37
CA LEU A 30 -31.28 3.46 -7.74
C LEU A 30 -31.14 4.94 -8.12
N THR A 31 -30.85 5.23 -9.39
CA THR A 31 -30.88 6.58 -10.00
C THR A 31 -32.31 7.04 -10.28
N ASN A 32 -32.52 8.33 -10.57
CA ASN A 32 -33.87 8.84 -10.87
C ASN A 32 -34.51 8.16 -12.09
N THR A 33 -33.69 7.87 -13.12
CA THR A 33 -34.11 7.14 -14.31
C THR A 33 -34.53 5.71 -13.96
N GLU A 34 -33.74 4.99 -13.15
CA GLU A 34 -34.09 3.62 -12.71
C GLU A 34 -35.32 3.59 -11.80
N ILE A 35 -35.51 4.60 -10.96
CA ILE A 35 -36.72 4.75 -10.13
C ILE A 35 -37.94 5.04 -11.03
N ALA A 36 -37.77 5.88 -12.05
CA ALA A 36 -38.81 6.20 -13.03
C ALA A 36 -39.26 4.93 -13.76
N ASP A 37 -38.31 4.12 -14.23
CA ASP A 37 -38.60 2.83 -14.86
C ASP A 37 -39.26 1.83 -13.90
N THR A 38 -38.73 1.71 -12.67
CA THR A 38 -39.22 0.75 -11.67
C THR A 38 -40.63 1.08 -11.18
N LEU A 39 -40.94 2.37 -11.01
CA LEU A 39 -42.23 2.84 -10.49
C LEU A 39 -43.21 3.26 -11.59
N THR A 40 -42.81 3.09 -12.86
CA THR A 40 -43.58 3.49 -14.06
C THR A 40 -43.98 4.98 -14.02
N LEU A 41 -43.03 5.83 -13.65
CA LEU A 41 -43.15 7.27 -13.56
C LEU A 41 -42.24 7.95 -14.59
N SER A 42 -42.42 9.26 -14.82
CA SER A 42 -41.41 10.05 -15.53
C SER A 42 -40.34 10.56 -14.56
N GLU A 43 -39.13 10.79 -15.05
CA GLU A 43 -38.01 11.26 -14.24
C GLU A 43 -38.31 12.58 -13.51
N GLY A 44 -39.01 13.52 -14.17
CA GLY A 44 -39.45 14.78 -13.55
C GLY A 44 -40.48 14.59 -12.41
N VAL A 45 -41.27 13.52 -12.45
CA VAL A 45 -42.19 13.17 -11.34
C VAL A 45 -41.42 12.58 -10.16
N VAL A 46 -40.38 11.77 -10.42
CA VAL A 46 -39.47 11.25 -9.39
C VAL A 46 -38.74 12.40 -8.68
N ASP A 47 -38.23 13.38 -9.43
CA ASP A 47 -37.63 14.59 -8.86
C ASP A 47 -38.59 15.37 -7.97
N GLY A 48 -39.83 15.55 -8.43
CA GLY A 48 -40.87 16.21 -7.65
C GLY A 48 -41.25 15.45 -6.38
N HIS A 49 -41.16 14.12 -6.36
CA HIS A 49 -41.34 13.32 -5.14
C HIS A 49 -40.13 13.41 -4.22
N LEU A 50 -38.90 13.35 -4.75
CA LEU A 50 -37.67 13.46 -3.97
C LEU A 50 -37.57 14.82 -3.28
N ALA A 51 -37.86 15.91 -3.99
CA ALA A 51 -37.87 17.25 -3.40
C ALA A 51 -38.85 17.38 -2.23
N ARG A 52 -40.05 16.78 -2.36
CA ARG A 52 -41.05 16.74 -1.27
C ARG A 52 -40.61 15.88 -0.11
N ILE A 53 -39.95 14.74 -0.36
CA ILE A 53 -39.40 13.88 0.68
C ILE A 53 -38.30 14.62 1.47
N LEU A 54 -37.37 15.26 0.77
CA LEU A 54 -36.30 16.05 1.40
C LEU A 54 -36.86 17.18 2.25
N ALA A 55 -37.86 17.91 1.75
CA ALA A 55 -38.51 18.98 2.48
C ALA A 55 -39.29 18.47 3.71
N LYS A 56 -40.04 17.37 3.59
CA LYS A 56 -40.82 16.79 4.71
C LYS A 56 -39.93 16.18 5.79
N LEU A 57 -38.79 15.62 5.42
CA LEU A 57 -37.87 14.98 6.37
C LEU A 57 -36.73 15.90 6.82
N GLU A 58 -36.75 17.18 6.41
CA GLU A 58 -35.69 18.16 6.68
C GLU A 58 -34.28 17.70 6.26
N LEU A 59 -34.21 16.94 5.17
CA LEU A 59 -32.98 16.34 4.66
C LEU A 59 -32.34 17.27 3.62
N ARG A 60 -31.02 17.44 3.74
CA ARG A 60 -30.27 18.41 2.95
C ARG A 60 -30.06 17.97 1.50
N ASP A 61 -29.96 16.67 1.27
CA ASP A 61 -29.66 16.10 -0.04
C ASP A 61 -30.10 14.63 -0.13
N ARG A 62 -29.97 14.07 -1.34
CA ARG A 62 -30.28 12.66 -1.62
C ARG A 62 -29.48 11.70 -0.74
N ALA A 63 -28.24 12.04 -0.39
CA ALA A 63 -27.41 11.20 0.47
C ALA A 63 -28.00 11.10 1.88
N ALA A 64 -28.51 12.21 2.43
CA ALA A 64 -29.24 12.22 3.69
C ALA A 64 -30.54 11.39 3.62
N ALA A 65 -31.23 11.36 2.47
CA ALA A 65 -32.39 10.49 2.24
C ALA A 65 -32.03 9.00 2.24
N ILE A 66 -30.90 8.62 1.65
CA ILE A 66 -30.40 7.23 1.67
C ILE A 66 -30.08 6.80 3.10
N VAL A 67 -29.36 7.63 3.86
CA VAL A 67 -29.02 7.35 5.26
C VAL A 67 -30.29 7.22 6.12
N HIS A 68 -31.24 8.14 5.95
CA HIS A 68 -32.53 8.09 6.64
C HIS A 68 -33.32 6.80 6.32
N ALA A 69 -33.29 6.34 5.07
CA ALA A 69 -33.93 5.07 4.69
C ALA A 69 -33.31 3.84 5.39
N PHE A 70 -31.99 3.86 5.64
CA PHE A 70 -31.32 2.81 6.41
C PHE A 70 -31.63 2.90 7.91
N ASP A 71 -31.57 4.10 8.49
CA ASP A 71 -31.81 4.32 9.92
C ASP A 71 -33.25 3.98 10.33
N CYS A 72 -34.22 4.20 9.43
CA CYS A 72 -35.62 3.82 9.63
C CYS A 72 -35.91 2.35 9.27
N GLY A 73 -34.91 1.57 8.88
CA GLY A 73 -35.07 0.15 8.53
C GLY A 73 -35.89 -0.10 7.27
N LEU A 74 -36.03 0.91 6.39
CA LEU A 74 -36.77 0.76 5.13
C LEU A 74 -36.01 -0.11 4.12
N VAL A 75 -34.68 -0.20 4.22
CA VAL A 75 -33.84 -1.03 3.35
C VAL A 75 -32.82 -1.80 4.16
N VAL A 76 -32.63 -3.10 3.85
CA VAL A 76 -31.61 -3.97 4.47
C VAL A 76 -30.38 -4.05 3.56
N PRO A 77 -29.15 -3.84 4.06
CA PRO A 77 -27.94 -3.92 3.23
C PRO A 77 -27.80 -5.29 2.55
N GLY A 78 -27.74 -5.30 1.21
CA GLY A 78 -27.49 -6.52 0.42
C GLY A 78 -28.70 -7.13 -0.30
N ARG A 79 -29.87 -6.48 -0.30
CA ARG A 79 -31.03 -6.86 -1.13
C ARG A 79 -31.47 -5.71 -2.06
N GLY A 80 -30.61 -5.35 -3.00
CA GLY A 80 -31.01 -4.58 -4.19
C GLY A 80 -31.18 -5.52 -5.39
N PRO A 81 -32.07 -5.24 -6.35
CA PRO A 81 -32.22 -6.04 -7.55
C PRO A 81 -30.89 -6.10 -8.32
N ARG A 82 -30.36 -7.31 -8.52
CA ARG A 82 -29.22 -7.55 -9.43
C ARG A 82 -29.74 -7.39 -10.85
N VAL A 83 -29.32 -6.32 -11.53
CA VAL A 83 -29.50 -6.20 -12.97
C VAL A 83 -28.72 -7.36 -13.62
N ALA A 84 -29.43 -8.25 -14.30
CA ALA A 84 -28.83 -9.28 -15.12
C ALA A 84 -28.11 -8.59 -16.29
N ALA A 85 -26.79 -8.76 -16.34
CA ALA A 85 -25.98 -8.26 -17.45
C ALA A 85 -26.40 -8.98 -18.74
N ASN A 86 -26.93 -8.23 -19.70
CA ASN A 86 -27.13 -8.72 -21.06
C ASN A 86 -25.74 -8.83 -21.74
N PRO A 87 -25.47 -9.89 -22.52
CA PRO A 87 -24.15 -10.11 -23.09
C PRO A 87 -23.97 -9.26 -24.35
N GLU A 88 -23.19 -8.18 -24.24
CA GLU A 88 -22.72 -7.44 -25.42
C GLU A 88 -21.48 -8.12 -26.05
N PRO A 89 -21.29 -7.99 -27.38
CA PRO A 89 -20.33 -8.79 -28.13
C PRO A 89 -18.89 -8.35 -27.84
N ARG A 90 -17.99 -9.35 -27.77
CA ARG A 90 -16.53 -9.23 -27.65
C ARG A 90 -15.96 -8.02 -28.40
N ALA A 91 -15.81 -6.89 -27.70
CA ALA A 91 -14.97 -5.79 -28.10
C ALA A 91 -13.57 -6.01 -27.51
N ALA A 92 -12.56 -5.76 -28.33
CA ALA A 92 -11.14 -6.01 -28.11
C ALA A 92 -10.64 -5.64 -26.71
N LEU A 93 -9.66 -6.42 -26.23
CA LEU A 93 -8.86 -6.20 -25.03
C LEU A 93 -8.49 -4.70 -24.87
N ARG A 94 -9.33 -3.92 -24.18
CA ARG A 94 -8.91 -2.63 -23.66
C ARG A 94 -7.89 -2.95 -22.58
N ALA A 95 -6.67 -2.44 -22.73
CA ALA A 95 -5.69 -2.42 -21.65
C ALA A 95 -6.42 -2.01 -20.36
N ALA A 96 -6.19 -2.75 -19.28
CA ALA A 96 -6.75 -2.38 -17.98
C ALA A 96 -6.43 -0.89 -17.75
N PRO A 97 -7.41 -0.07 -17.32
CA PRO A 97 -7.17 1.36 -17.14
C PRO A 97 -5.93 1.52 -16.25
N GLU A 98 -4.92 2.24 -16.74
CA GLU A 98 -3.72 2.48 -15.95
C GLU A 98 -4.15 3.13 -14.63
N PRO A 99 -3.56 2.69 -13.50
CA PRO A 99 -3.94 3.19 -12.20
C PRO A 99 -3.77 4.71 -12.18
N GLN A 100 -4.88 5.42 -12.00
CA GLN A 100 -4.92 6.88 -12.07
C GLN A 100 -4.15 7.55 -10.93
N VAL A 101 -3.87 6.79 -9.86
CA VAL A 101 -3.07 7.23 -8.71
C VAL A 101 -1.91 6.27 -8.49
N ARG A 102 -0.71 6.84 -8.35
CA ARG A 102 0.50 6.13 -7.97
C ARG A 102 1.00 6.64 -6.64
N ILE A 103 1.35 5.75 -5.72
CA ILE A 103 1.93 6.06 -4.42
C ILE A 103 3.31 5.43 -4.33
N SER A 104 4.29 6.20 -3.89
CA SER A 104 5.62 5.70 -3.55
C SER A 104 5.82 5.73 -2.03
N VAL A 105 6.21 4.59 -1.48
CA VAL A 105 6.54 4.40 -0.06
C VAL A 105 7.95 3.82 0.14
N LEU A 106 8.64 3.40 -0.93
CA LEU A 106 10.03 2.93 -0.92
C LEU A 106 11.05 4.10 -0.86
N GLY A 107 10.66 5.19 -0.19
CA GLY A 107 11.41 6.43 -0.01
C GLY A 107 10.57 7.39 0.83
N PRO A 108 10.84 8.70 0.79
CA PRO A 108 9.89 9.70 1.26
C PRO A 108 8.53 9.52 0.57
N VAL A 109 7.44 9.55 1.34
CA VAL A 109 6.11 9.26 0.79
C VAL A 109 5.70 10.31 -0.23
N ARG A 110 5.36 9.85 -1.43
CA ARG A 110 4.95 10.69 -2.56
C ARG A 110 3.73 10.08 -3.24
N ALA A 111 2.92 10.93 -3.86
CA ALA A 111 1.83 10.48 -4.71
C ALA A 111 1.81 11.26 -6.02
N TRP A 112 1.37 10.58 -7.07
CA TRP A 112 1.06 11.16 -8.36
C TRP A 112 -0.37 10.82 -8.71
N ARG A 113 -1.04 11.76 -9.35
CA ARG A 113 -2.38 11.60 -9.93
C ARG A 113 -2.27 11.94 -11.41
N GLU A 114 -2.61 11.00 -12.27
CA GLU A 114 -2.52 11.15 -13.73
C GLU A 114 -1.13 11.67 -14.17
N GLY A 115 -0.08 11.13 -13.53
CA GLY A 115 1.32 11.54 -13.76
C GLY A 115 1.77 12.83 -13.07
N GLN A 116 0.87 13.64 -12.52
CA GLN A 116 1.21 14.89 -11.83
C GLN A 116 1.46 14.67 -10.34
N PRO A 117 2.54 15.22 -9.76
CA PRO A 117 2.81 15.10 -8.33
C PRO A 117 1.75 15.81 -7.50
N VAL A 118 1.38 15.23 -6.37
CA VAL A 118 0.35 15.77 -5.48
C VAL A 118 0.93 16.04 -4.09
N ASP A 119 0.58 17.18 -3.51
CA ASP A 119 0.91 17.50 -2.12
C ASP A 119 0.01 16.71 -1.16
N LEU A 120 0.63 15.76 -0.45
CA LEU A 120 -0.01 14.91 0.53
C LEU A 120 -0.19 15.58 1.90
N GLY A 121 0.24 16.83 2.06
CA GLY A 121 0.15 17.59 3.29
C GLY A 121 1.16 17.13 4.34
N HIS A 122 0.86 17.37 5.62
CA HIS A 122 1.78 17.13 6.73
C HIS A 122 2.06 15.62 6.99
N LEU A 123 3.15 15.33 7.69
CA LEU A 123 3.66 13.97 7.93
C LEU A 123 2.63 12.99 8.53
N ARG A 124 1.81 13.41 9.50
CA ARG A 124 0.75 12.53 10.05
C ARG A 124 -0.32 12.12 9.03
N GLN A 125 -0.64 12.97 8.05
CA GLN A 125 -1.58 12.63 6.98
C GLN A 125 -0.94 11.66 5.98
N GLN A 126 0.34 11.87 5.67
CA GLN A 126 1.14 10.95 4.87
C GLN A 126 1.29 9.58 5.54
N ALA A 127 1.45 9.53 6.88
CA ALA A 127 1.53 8.30 7.65
C ALA A 127 0.23 7.48 7.58
N VAL A 128 -0.93 8.13 7.70
CA VAL A 128 -2.23 7.46 7.48
C VAL A 128 -2.32 6.87 6.08
N LEU A 129 -1.89 7.61 5.04
CA LEU A 129 -1.88 7.10 3.67
C LEU A 129 -0.93 5.90 3.51
N ALA A 130 0.27 5.97 4.11
CA ALA A 130 1.24 4.87 4.08
C ALA A 130 0.67 3.60 4.73
N SER A 131 -0.02 3.72 5.87
CA SER A 131 -0.70 2.60 6.52
C SER A 131 -1.74 1.94 5.63
N LEU A 132 -2.54 2.73 4.91
CA LEU A 132 -3.50 2.19 3.94
C LEU A 132 -2.81 1.55 2.72
N SER A 133 -1.70 2.15 2.27
CA SER A 133 -0.96 1.71 1.07
C SER A 133 -0.25 0.38 1.27
N LEU A 134 0.35 0.19 2.46
CA LEU A 134 1.05 -1.05 2.84
C LEU A 134 0.09 -2.15 3.29
N CYS A 135 -1.19 -1.84 3.47
CA CYS A 135 -2.27 -2.78 3.77
C CYS A 135 -3.28 -2.90 2.61
N SER A 136 -2.85 -2.70 1.35
CA SER A 136 -3.73 -2.53 0.17
C SER A 136 -4.82 -3.59 -0.03
N ASP A 137 -4.60 -4.82 0.45
CA ASP A 137 -5.54 -5.93 0.28
C ASP A 137 -6.52 -6.12 1.44
N ARG A 138 -6.35 -5.37 2.54
CA ARG A 138 -7.19 -5.46 3.74
C ARG A 138 -7.80 -4.12 4.15
N THR A 139 -8.93 -4.19 4.86
CA THR A 139 -9.52 -3.04 5.53
C THR A 139 -8.74 -2.77 6.81
N VAL A 140 -8.28 -1.53 6.99
CA VAL A 140 -7.59 -1.05 8.20
C VAL A 140 -8.58 -0.30 9.07
N SER A 141 -8.70 -0.72 10.33
CA SER A 141 -9.65 -0.11 11.26
C SER A 141 -9.22 1.30 11.66
N GLN A 142 -10.15 2.08 12.20
CA GLN A 142 -9.81 3.40 12.73
C GLN A 142 -8.84 3.31 13.92
N GLU A 143 -8.95 2.25 14.73
CA GLU A 143 -8.09 1.98 15.89
C GLU A 143 -6.67 1.61 15.43
N GLU A 144 -6.54 0.73 14.43
CA GLU A 144 -5.24 0.37 13.84
C GLU A 144 -4.52 1.59 13.24
N LEU A 145 -5.26 2.50 12.59
CA LEU A 145 -4.69 3.76 12.09
C LEU A 145 -4.28 4.71 13.22
N LEU A 146 -5.01 4.71 14.34
CA LEU A 146 -4.64 5.52 15.51
C LEU A 146 -3.38 4.96 16.17
N ASP A 147 -3.36 3.68 16.47
CA ASP A 147 -2.23 3.00 17.11
C ASP A 147 -0.98 3.05 16.24
N GLY A 148 -1.13 2.87 14.93
CA GLY A 148 -0.01 2.87 13.99
C GLY A 148 0.67 4.23 13.82
N VAL A 149 -0.10 5.33 13.89
CA VAL A 149 0.42 6.69 13.62
C VAL A 149 0.73 7.46 14.91
N TRP A 150 0.00 7.21 16.00
CA TRP A 150 0.15 7.90 17.27
C TRP A 150 0.67 7.03 18.43
N GLY A 151 0.56 5.71 18.32
CA GLY A 151 0.99 4.80 19.39
C GLY A 151 0.28 5.08 20.70
N LEU A 152 1.08 5.21 21.78
CA LEU A 152 0.58 5.43 23.13
C LEU A 152 0.05 6.85 23.40
N GLU A 153 0.21 7.78 22.45
CA GLU A 153 -0.21 9.18 22.59
C GLU A 153 -1.27 9.58 21.54
N PRO A 154 -2.44 8.91 21.51
CA PRO A 154 -3.49 9.25 20.57
C PRO A 154 -4.07 10.64 20.90
N PRO A 155 -4.53 11.38 19.88
CA PRO A 155 -5.18 12.66 20.10
C PRO A 155 -6.52 12.45 20.78
N LEU A 156 -6.91 13.39 21.64
CA LEU A 156 -8.19 13.38 22.36
C LEU A 156 -9.42 13.47 21.42
N THR A 157 -9.22 13.78 20.15
CA THR A 157 -10.29 13.97 19.15
C THR A 157 -10.23 12.92 18.04
N LYS A 158 -11.37 12.65 17.40
CA LYS A 158 -11.48 11.74 16.26
C LYS A 158 -10.86 12.35 14.99
N VAL A 159 -9.54 12.26 14.87
CA VAL A 159 -8.78 12.90 13.75
C VAL A 159 -8.74 12.06 12.47
N VAL A 160 -8.83 10.73 12.55
CA VAL A 160 -8.69 9.83 11.39
C VAL A 160 -9.68 10.18 10.26
N PRO A 161 -10.99 10.37 10.51
CA PRO A 161 -11.93 10.75 9.45
C PRO A 161 -11.56 12.05 8.73
N VAL A 162 -10.94 13.01 9.44
CA VAL A 162 -10.48 14.29 8.86
C VAL A 162 -9.35 14.05 7.87
N TYR A 163 -8.36 13.22 8.23
CA TYR A 163 -7.27 12.87 7.32
C TYR A 163 -7.77 12.07 6.12
N ILE A 164 -8.68 11.11 6.33
CA ILE A 164 -9.30 10.37 5.23
C ILE A 164 -10.03 11.32 4.29
N TYR A 165 -10.84 12.26 4.81
CA TYR A 165 -11.53 13.25 3.98
C TYR A 165 -10.55 14.08 3.13
N ARG A 166 -9.45 14.57 3.73
CA ARG A 166 -8.42 15.34 3.01
C ARG A 166 -7.73 14.49 1.93
N LEU A 167 -7.30 13.28 2.29
CA LEU A 167 -6.66 12.35 1.35
C LEU A 167 -7.59 11.99 0.18
N ARG A 168 -8.88 11.77 0.43
CA ARG A 168 -9.87 11.56 -0.63
C ARG A 168 -9.96 12.74 -1.59
N LYS A 169 -9.97 13.96 -1.07
CA LYS A 169 -10.01 15.17 -1.90
C LYS A 169 -8.72 15.32 -2.74
N ILE A 170 -7.58 15.04 -2.13
CA ILE A 170 -6.25 15.15 -2.75
C ILE A 170 -6.07 14.11 -3.86
N LEU A 171 -6.45 12.86 -3.59
CA LEU A 171 -6.27 11.73 -4.51
C LEU A 171 -7.44 11.54 -5.49
N ARG A 172 -8.47 12.38 -5.43
CA ARG A 172 -9.59 12.32 -6.39
C ARG A 172 -9.09 12.66 -7.79
N SER A 173 -9.27 11.71 -8.70
CA SER A 173 -9.05 11.90 -10.14
C SER A 173 -10.27 12.56 -10.78
N GLU A 174 -10.04 13.40 -11.81
CA GLU A 174 -11.12 14.04 -12.57
C GLU A 174 -11.90 13.01 -13.39
N ASN A 175 -11.23 11.93 -13.79
CA ASN A 175 -11.79 10.84 -14.58
C ASN A 175 -12.40 9.70 -13.73
N ALA A 176 -12.33 9.78 -12.40
CA ALA A 176 -12.93 8.80 -11.50
C ALA A 176 -14.15 9.36 -10.77
N THR A 177 -15.29 8.68 -10.92
CA THR A 177 -16.52 9.01 -10.20
C THR A 177 -16.39 8.72 -8.70
N ASP A 178 -15.64 7.66 -8.35
CA ASP A 178 -15.50 7.16 -6.99
C ASP A 178 -14.15 7.49 -6.35
N SER A 179 -14.18 7.63 -5.01
CA SER A 179 -13.00 7.88 -4.19
C SER A 179 -12.09 6.65 -4.12
N VAL A 180 -10.78 6.85 -4.32
CA VAL A 180 -9.75 5.79 -4.20
C VAL A 180 -9.59 5.21 -2.79
N ILE A 181 -10.10 5.91 -1.76
CA ILE A 181 -10.21 5.40 -0.40
C ILE A 181 -11.68 5.09 -0.10
N GLN A 182 -12.02 3.83 0.10
CA GLN A 182 -13.37 3.42 0.50
C GLN A 182 -13.47 3.24 2.01
N ARG A 183 -14.68 3.49 2.52
CA ARG A 183 -15.04 3.13 3.89
C ARG A 183 -15.77 1.80 3.82
N ASP A 184 -15.23 0.81 4.51
CA ASP A 184 -15.84 -0.50 4.68
C ASP A 184 -16.46 -0.58 6.09
N ARG A 185 -17.23 -1.63 6.40
CA ARG A 185 -17.96 -1.80 7.68
C ARG A 185 -17.08 -1.59 8.92
N CYS A 186 -15.80 -1.97 8.83
CA CYS A 186 -14.87 -1.95 9.95
C CYS A 186 -13.74 -0.91 9.84
N GLY A 187 -13.69 -0.09 8.78
CA GLY A 187 -12.55 0.82 8.60
C GLY A 187 -12.41 1.43 7.21
N TYR A 188 -11.17 1.60 6.77
CA TYR A 188 -10.80 2.22 5.51
C TYR A 188 -9.88 1.31 4.71
N ARG A 189 -10.00 1.36 3.39
CA ARG A 189 -9.11 0.64 2.47
C ARG A 189 -8.88 1.44 1.19
N LEU A 190 -7.76 1.16 0.52
CA LEU A 190 -7.60 1.55 -0.87
C LEU A 190 -8.45 0.64 -1.77
N VAL A 191 -9.00 1.23 -2.84
CA VAL A 191 -9.73 0.48 -3.86
C VAL A 191 -8.73 -0.34 -4.69
N PRO A 192 -8.89 -1.67 -4.77
CA PRO A 192 -8.01 -2.52 -5.57
C PRO A 192 -7.96 -2.05 -7.03
N GLY A 193 -6.76 -1.98 -7.60
CA GLY A 193 -6.55 -1.54 -8.99
C GLY A 193 -6.70 -0.05 -9.25
N ALA A 194 -7.28 0.73 -8.32
CA ALA A 194 -7.37 2.19 -8.46
C ALA A 194 -6.06 2.90 -8.10
N VAL A 195 -5.21 2.25 -7.30
CA VAL A 195 -3.95 2.78 -6.82
C VAL A 195 -2.83 1.78 -7.09
N GLU A 196 -1.76 2.26 -7.72
CA GLU A 196 -0.49 1.52 -7.79
C GLU A 196 0.42 1.95 -6.63
N VAL A 197 0.91 0.98 -5.88
CA VAL A 197 1.89 1.20 -4.82
C VAL A 197 3.21 0.56 -5.25
N ASP A 198 4.31 1.32 -5.19
CA ASP A 198 5.65 0.86 -5.58
C ASP A 198 6.10 -0.43 -4.88
N VAL A 199 5.68 -0.67 -3.63
CA VAL A 199 5.92 -1.94 -2.92
C VAL A 199 5.26 -3.13 -3.62
N ALA A 200 4.01 -3.00 -4.07
CA ALA A 200 3.35 -4.08 -4.81
C ALA A 200 4.08 -4.35 -6.13
N ARG A 201 4.53 -3.28 -6.81
CA ARG A 201 5.33 -3.38 -8.03
C ARG A 201 6.69 -4.05 -7.78
N MET A 202 7.35 -3.70 -6.68
CA MET A 202 8.59 -4.33 -6.24
C MET A 202 8.36 -5.83 -6.01
N GLU A 203 7.34 -6.23 -5.26
CA GLU A 203 7.08 -7.67 -4.99
C GLU A 203 6.78 -8.47 -6.26
N GLN A 204 6.09 -7.88 -7.24
CA GLN A 204 5.92 -8.49 -8.57
C GLN A 204 7.27 -8.69 -9.28
N LEU A 205 8.15 -7.69 -9.25
CA LEU A 205 9.50 -7.80 -9.83
C LEU A 205 10.35 -8.84 -9.09
N VAL A 206 10.28 -8.92 -7.76
CA VAL A 206 11.00 -9.94 -6.98
C VAL A 206 10.53 -11.34 -7.35
N THR A 207 9.22 -11.52 -7.49
CA THR A 207 8.62 -12.80 -7.92
C THR A 207 9.10 -13.18 -9.33
N ALA A 208 9.11 -12.23 -10.27
CA ALA A 208 9.60 -12.45 -11.63
C ALA A 208 11.11 -12.76 -11.65
N ALA A 209 11.93 -12.07 -10.85
CA ALA A 209 13.36 -12.34 -10.74
C ALA A 209 13.63 -13.77 -10.22
N GLY A 210 12.87 -14.22 -9.22
CA GLY A 210 12.95 -15.59 -8.71
C GLY A 210 12.42 -16.65 -9.69
N ALA A 211 11.55 -16.28 -10.64
CA ALA A 211 11.17 -17.17 -11.73
C ALA A 211 12.30 -17.30 -12.77
N ALA A 212 12.92 -16.18 -13.16
CA ALA A 212 14.08 -16.16 -14.05
C ALA A 212 15.26 -16.96 -13.48
N GLU A 213 15.56 -16.80 -12.18
CA GLU A 213 16.60 -17.59 -11.50
C GLU A 213 16.33 -19.10 -11.59
N ARG A 214 15.09 -19.55 -11.31
CA ARG A 214 14.71 -20.97 -11.40
C ARG A 214 14.77 -21.52 -12.82
N ALA A 215 14.61 -20.65 -13.82
CA ALA A 215 14.79 -21.00 -15.23
C ALA A 215 16.28 -21.02 -15.67
N GLY A 216 17.20 -20.63 -14.80
CA GLY A 216 18.64 -20.51 -15.13
C GLY A 216 19.03 -19.20 -15.82
N GLU A 217 18.07 -18.28 -16.00
CA GLU A 217 18.25 -17.02 -16.71
C GLU A 217 18.79 -15.92 -15.77
N LEU A 218 19.99 -16.14 -15.22
CA LEU A 218 20.58 -15.26 -14.21
C LEU A 218 20.77 -13.82 -14.69
N THR A 219 21.08 -13.61 -15.98
CA THR A 219 21.23 -12.26 -16.54
C THR A 219 19.90 -11.50 -16.50
N GLU A 220 18.79 -12.17 -16.82
CA GLU A 220 17.46 -11.59 -16.71
C GLU A 220 17.08 -11.34 -15.24
N ALA A 221 17.36 -12.30 -14.35
CA ALA A 221 17.12 -12.15 -12.91
C ALA A 221 17.82 -10.90 -12.33
N VAL A 222 19.09 -10.66 -12.70
CA VAL A 222 19.83 -9.44 -12.33
C VAL A 222 19.15 -8.18 -12.86
N GLY A 223 18.71 -8.18 -14.13
CA GLY A 223 18.02 -7.04 -14.74
C GLY A 223 16.68 -6.73 -14.07
N ILE A 224 15.88 -7.76 -13.76
CA ILE A 224 14.60 -7.61 -13.05
C ILE A 224 14.83 -7.09 -11.62
N CYS A 225 15.79 -7.66 -10.89
CA CYS A 225 16.07 -7.24 -9.51
C CYS A 225 16.65 -5.82 -9.45
N THR A 226 17.45 -5.42 -10.45
CA THR A 226 17.91 -4.03 -10.57
C THR A 226 16.73 -3.07 -10.67
N ARG A 227 15.75 -3.35 -11.55
CA ARG A 227 14.52 -2.54 -11.63
C ARG A 227 13.72 -2.50 -10.33
N ALA A 228 13.73 -3.59 -9.54
CA ALA A 228 13.10 -3.60 -8.23
C ALA A 228 13.84 -2.71 -7.22
N LEU A 229 15.17 -2.71 -7.26
CA LEU A 229 16.02 -1.86 -6.42
C LEU A 229 15.93 -0.37 -6.82
N ASP A 230 15.73 -0.07 -8.10
CA ASP A 230 15.57 1.30 -8.60
C ASP A 230 14.29 1.99 -8.08
N LEU A 231 13.30 1.22 -7.59
CA LEU A 231 12.12 1.75 -6.91
C LEU A 231 12.46 2.35 -5.53
N PHE A 232 13.60 2.00 -4.94
CA PHE A 232 14.03 2.56 -3.66
C PHE A 232 14.69 3.92 -3.85
N HIS A 233 14.06 4.96 -3.31
CA HIS A 233 14.53 6.34 -3.38
C HIS A 233 14.91 6.87 -1.99
N GLY A 234 15.89 6.21 -1.37
CA GLY A 234 16.40 6.56 -0.04
C GLY A 234 15.89 5.61 1.05
N GLU A 235 15.63 6.17 2.23
CA GLU A 235 15.05 5.44 3.37
C GLU A 235 13.54 5.26 3.15
N PRO A 236 13.00 4.02 3.24
CA PRO A 236 11.55 3.80 3.15
C PRO A 236 10.79 4.57 4.23
N LEU A 237 9.68 5.19 3.85
CA LEU A 237 8.84 5.99 4.76
C LEU A 237 9.63 7.10 5.50
N ALA A 238 10.64 7.68 4.84
CA ALA A 238 11.52 8.68 5.44
C ALA A 238 10.73 9.81 6.11
N GLY A 239 11.08 10.11 7.36
CA GLY A 239 10.48 11.20 8.14
C GLY A 239 9.05 10.95 8.66
N LEU A 240 8.41 9.82 8.32
CA LEU A 240 7.08 9.52 8.87
C LEU A 240 7.17 9.10 10.34
N PRO A 241 6.25 9.62 11.20
CA PRO A 241 6.17 9.25 12.60
C PRO A 241 5.31 8.00 12.81
N GLY A 242 5.45 7.42 14.00
CA GLY A 242 4.51 6.43 14.55
C GLY A 242 5.02 4.99 14.45
N PRO A 243 4.56 4.10 15.34
CA PRO A 243 5.06 2.72 15.43
C PRO A 243 4.95 1.93 14.13
N PHE A 244 3.89 2.15 13.34
CA PHE A 244 3.70 1.46 12.07
C PHE A 244 4.78 1.82 11.05
N ALA A 245 5.09 3.12 10.93
CA ALA A 245 6.11 3.57 9.98
C ALA A 245 7.51 3.09 10.37
N GLU A 246 7.82 3.04 11.66
CA GLU A 246 9.09 2.52 12.17
C GLU A 246 9.27 1.03 11.87
N LEU A 247 8.24 0.22 12.15
CA LEU A 247 8.27 -1.21 11.86
C LEU A 247 8.41 -1.50 10.37
N GLU A 248 7.60 -0.82 9.54
CA GLU A 248 7.63 -1.01 8.09
C GLU A 248 8.92 -0.50 7.46
N ARG A 249 9.51 0.58 7.99
CA ARG A 249 10.83 1.06 7.56
C ARG A 249 11.90 0.01 7.81
N LEU A 250 11.92 -0.63 8.99
CA LEU A 250 12.85 -1.72 9.29
C LEU A 250 12.65 -2.88 8.29
N ARG A 251 11.41 -3.36 8.16
CA ARG A 251 11.05 -4.47 7.26
C ARG A 251 11.44 -4.20 5.81
N LEU A 252 11.16 -3.01 5.28
CA LEU A 252 11.47 -2.63 3.90
C LEU A 252 12.98 -2.41 3.69
N THR A 253 13.69 -1.92 4.70
CA THR A 253 15.16 -1.79 4.66
C THR A 253 15.83 -3.15 4.61
N GLU A 254 15.40 -4.09 5.46
CA GLU A 254 15.85 -5.49 5.42
C GLU A 254 15.52 -6.15 4.08
N ARG A 255 14.32 -5.91 3.55
CA ARG A 255 13.92 -6.39 2.22
C ARG A 255 14.86 -5.89 1.13
N ARG A 256 15.20 -4.60 1.14
CA ARG A 256 16.17 -4.00 0.21
C ARG A 256 17.53 -4.68 0.30
N ILE A 257 18.04 -4.90 1.51
CA ILE A 257 19.34 -5.55 1.74
C ILE A 257 19.33 -6.97 1.15
N ALA A 258 18.26 -7.75 1.40
CA ALA A 258 18.13 -9.10 0.86
C ALA A 258 18.11 -9.11 -0.68
N LEU A 259 17.47 -8.13 -1.31
CA LEU A 259 17.45 -8.00 -2.77
C LEU A 259 18.83 -7.67 -3.33
N VAL A 260 19.55 -6.73 -2.70
CA VAL A 260 20.93 -6.40 -3.07
C VAL A 260 21.82 -7.64 -2.94
N GLN A 261 21.75 -8.37 -1.83
CA GLN A 261 22.52 -9.61 -1.64
C GLN A 261 22.24 -10.65 -2.72
N ARG A 262 20.96 -10.88 -3.06
CA ARG A 262 20.58 -11.86 -4.09
C ARG A 262 21.06 -11.46 -5.49
N LYS A 263 20.93 -10.17 -5.85
CA LYS A 263 21.50 -9.61 -7.09
C LYS A 263 23.01 -9.85 -7.17
N LEU A 264 23.72 -9.58 -6.08
CA LEU A 264 25.17 -9.72 -6.02
C LEU A 264 25.61 -11.18 -6.14
N ASP A 265 24.88 -12.10 -5.52
CA ASP A 265 25.16 -13.53 -5.69
C ASP A 265 25.03 -13.97 -7.15
N TRP A 266 23.96 -13.56 -7.85
CA TRP A 266 23.80 -13.83 -9.28
C TRP A 266 24.90 -13.18 -10.14
N GLN A 267 25.30 -11.94 -9.85
CA GLN A 267 26.43 -11.30 -10.54
C GLN A 267 27.73 -12.08 -10.33
N LEU A 268 27.99 -12.60 -9.13
CA LEU A 268 29.15 -13.45 -8.85
C LEU A 268 29.08 -14.80 -9.57
N GLN A 269 27.88 -15.38 -9.73
CA GLN A 269 27.68 -16.60 -10.52
C GLN A 269 27.91 -16.36 -12.02
N LEU A 270 27.51 -15.19 -12.53
CA LEU A 270 27.74 -14.75 -13.91
C LEU A 270 29.19 -14.29 -14.19
N GLY A 271 30.09 -14.35 -13.20
CA GLY A 271 31.48 -13.91 -13.35
C GLY A 271 31.68 -12.39 -13.37
N ARG A 272 30.64 -11.60 -13.06
CA ARG A 272 30.69 -10.12 -13.02
C ARG A 272 31.29 -9.61 -11.71
N HIS A 273 32.51 -10.07 -11.39
CA HIS A 273 33.12 -9.86 -10.08
C HIS A 273 33.45 -8.40 -9.78
N SER A 274 33.90 -7.60 -10.75
CA SER A 274 34.27 -6.19 -10.53
C SER A 274 33.07 -5.32 -10.11
N GLU A 275 31.94 -5.46 -10.80
CA GLU A 275 30.67 -4.82 -10.46
C GLU A 275 30.21 -5.25 -9.06
N ALA A 276 30.18 -6.56 -8.82
CA ALA A 276 29.74 -7.11 -7.54
C ALA A 276 30.63 -6.68 -6.36
N ILE A 277 31.95 -6.62 -6.53
CA ILE A 277 32.88 -6.18 -5.46
C ILE A 277 32.60 -4.73 -5.07
N SER A 278 32.35 -3.85 -6.02
CA SER A 278 32.12 -2.42 -5.76
C SER A 278 30.83 -2.23 -4.94
N GLU A 279 29.76 -2.91 -5.34
CA GLU A 279 28.48 -2.89 -4.61
C GLU A 279 28.58 -3.60 -3.24
N LEU A 280 29.28 -4.74 -3.15
CA LEU A 280 29.52 -5.46 -1.89
C LEU A 280 30.31 -4.62 -0.88
N TRP A 281 31.28 -3.84 -1.33
CA TRP A 281 32.01 -2.91 -0.46
C TRP A 281 31.09 -1.86 0.14
N ALA A 282 30.25 -1.23 -0.68
CA ALA A 282 29.27 -0.25 -0.20
C ALA A 282 28.30 -0.87 0.82
N LEU A 283 27.82 -2.09 0.54
CA LEU A 283 26.94 -2.81 1.45
C LEU A 283 27.65 -3.19 2.76
N ALA A 284 28.91 -3.63 2.72
CA ALA A 284 29.69 -3.98 3.91
C ALA A 284 29.99 -2.76 4.80
N VAL A 285 30.11 -1.56 4.21
CA VAL A 285 30.23 -0.30 4.97
C VAL A 285 28.91 0.04 5.64
N ALA A 286 27.79 -0.10 4.94
CA ALA A 286 26.45 0.16 5.47
C ALA A 286 25.98 -0.89 6.49
N GLN A 287 26.49 -2.12 6.40
CA GLN A 287 26.10 -3.26 7.23
C GLN A 287 27.35 -3.91 7.86
N PRO A 288 28.04 -3.18 8.77
CA PRO A 288 29.36 -3.57 9.27
C PRO A 288 29.39 -4.88 10.06
N LEU A 289 28.27 -5.25 10.68
CA LEU A 289 28.11 -6.48 11.48
C LEU A 289 27.48 -7.63 10.69
N ASN A 290 27.17 -7.43 9.40
CA ASN A 290 26.54 -8.45 8.56
C ASN A 290 27.59 -9.43 8.00
N GLU A 291 27.82 -10.52 8.74
CA GLU A 291 28.81 -11.54 8.38
C GLU A 291 28.58 -12.20 7.02
N PRO A 292 27.34 -12.52 6.57
CA PRO A 292 27.09 -12.99 5.21
C PRO A 292 27.61 -12.04 4.12
N VAL A 293 27.39 -10.72 4.25
CA VAL A 293 27.91 -9.73 3.29
C VAL A 293 29.43 -9.73 3.29
N ALA A 294 30.05 -9.74 4.48
CA ALA A 294 31.50 -9.81 4.60
C ALA A 294 32.07 -11.07 3.93
N ALA A 295 31.45 -12.24 4.16
CA ALA A 295 31.86 -13.50 3.55
C ALA A 295 31.72 -13.48 2.01
N MET A 296 30.64 -12.90 1.47
CA MET A 296 30.49 -12.72 0.02
C MET A 296 31.59 -11.84 -0.57
N LEU A 297 31.88 -10.70 0.07
CA LEU A 297 32.95 -9.79 -0.34
C LEU A 297 34.31 -10.48 -0.30
N MET A 298 34.61 -11.23 0.76
CA MET A 298 35.83 -12.03 0.89
C MET A 298 35.99 -13.03 -0.27
N ARG A 299 34.93 -13.76 -0.61
CA ARG A 299 34.94 -14.73 -1.72
C ARG A 299 35.15 -14.05 -3.07
N ALA A 300 34.51 -12.91 -3.30
CA ALA A 300 34.64 -12.15 -4.53
C ALA A 300 36.06 -11.58 -4.72
N LEU A 301 36.64 -11.02 -3.65
CA LEU A 301 38.02 -10.53 -3.64
C LEU A 301 39.02 -11.66 -3.87
N TYR A 302 38.84 -12.80 -3.20
CA TYR A 302 39.72 -13.96 -3.41
C TYR A 302 39.69 -14.47 -4.86
N ARG A 303 38.51 -14.62 -5.45
CA ARG A 303 38.34 -15.06 -6.85
C ARG A 303 38.99 -14.12 -7.88
N THR A 304 39.19 -12.85 -7.52
CA THR A 304 39.85 -11.84 -8.38
C THR A 304 41.34 -11.69 -8.06
N GLY A 305 41.93 -12.62 -7.31
CA GLY A 305 43.36 -12.61 -6.95
C GLY A 305 43.71 -11.67 -5.79
N ARG A 306 42.72 -11.05 -5.14
CA ARG A 306 42.91 -10.05 -4.07
C ARG A 306 42.83 -10.70 -2.69
N GLN A 307 43.66 -11.72 -2.44
CA GLN A 307 43.64 -12.49 -1.20
C GLN A 307 43.89 -11.64 0.05
N ALA A 308 44.86 -10.71 0.00
CA ALA A 308 45.18 -9.83 1.12
C ALA A 308 43.99 -8.92 1.52
N ASP A 309 43.26 -8.40 0.52
CA ASP A 309 42.07 -7.58 0.76
C ASP A 309 40.95 -8.41 1.39
N ALA A 310 40.76 -9.65 0.94
CA ALA A 310 39.78 -10.56 1.53
C ALA A 310 40.07 -10.84 3.02
N LEU A 311 41.33 -11.09 3.39
CA LEU A 311 41.72 -11.29 4.79
C LEU A 311 41.61 -10.00 5.61
N THR A 312 41.80 -8.84 4.98
CA THR A 312 41.58 -7.54 5.62
C THR A 312 40.10 -7.32 5.97
N VAL A 313 39.18 -7.74 5.09
CA VAL A 313 37.74 -7.69 5.36
C VAL A 313 37.38 -8.55 6.58
N PHE A 314 37.88 -9.79 6.64
CA PHE A 314 37.68 -10.67 7.80
C PHE A 314 38.10 -10.01 9.10
N GLU A 315 39.32 -9.46 9.12
CA GLU A 315 39.89 -8.88 10.33
C GLU A 315 39.13 -7.63 10.79
N ARG A 316 38.67 -6.79 9.85
CA ARG A 316 37.82 -5.63 10.15
C ARG A 316 36.48 -6.06 10.75
N THR A 317 35.81 -7.04 10.15
CA THR A 317 34.52 -7.54 10.65
C THR A 317 34.68 -8.21 12.01
N ARG A 318 35.74 -9.01 12.21
CA ARG A 318 36.05 -9.64 13.50
C ARG A 318 36.22 -8.63 14.63
N ARG A 319 36.98 -7.55 14.38
CA ARG A 319 37.17 -6.48 15.38
C ARG A 319 35.86 -5.81 15.74
N ARG A 320 35.06 -5.41 14.75
CA ARG A 320 33.74 -4.79 14.99
C ARG A 320 32.80 -5.69 15.79
N LEU A 321 32.73 -6.98 15.48
CA LEU A 321 31.90 -7.93 16.25
C LEU A 321 32.37 -8.04 17.72
N ALA A 322 33.68 -8.04 17.95
CA ALA A 322 34.23 -8.07 19.30
C ALA A 322 33.99 -6.74 20.04
N ASP A 323 34.21 -5.61 19.38
CA ASP A 323 34.15 -4.28 19.98
C ASP A 323 32.70 -3.83 20.26
N GLU A 324 31.76 -4.11 19.34
CA GLU A 324 30.37 -3.65 19.44
C GLU A 324 29.43 -4.66 20.12
N LEU A 325 29.66 -5.96 19.94
CA LEU A 325 28.77 -7.02 20.44
C LEU A 325 29.44 -7.95 21.46
N GLY A 326 30.76 -7.90 21.64
CA GLY A 326 31.48 -8.83 22.51
C GLY A 326 31.48 -10.28 22.02
N VAL A 327 31.20 -10.51 20.74
CA VAL A 327 31.07 -11.87 20.16
C VAL A 327 32.22 -12.21 19.22
N SER A 328 32.50 -13.50 19.11
CA SER A 328 33.41 -14.03 18.07
C SER A 328 32.67 -14.18 16.73
N PRO A 329 33.38 -14.16 15.58
CA PRO A 329 32.78 -14.39 14.28
C PRO A 329 31.97 -15.70 14.20
N SER A 330 30.95 -15.74 13.37
CA SER A 330 30.20 -16.94 13.05
C SER A 330 31.06 -18.03 12.38
N ARG A 331 30.49 -19.24 12.31
CA ARG A 331 31.10 -20.36 11.57
C ARG A 331 31.29 -20.02 10.09
N LEU A 332 30.33 -19.33 9.47
CA LEU A 332 30.37 -18.95 8.06
C LEU A 332 31.62 -18.11 7.76
N LEU A 333 31.85 -17.06 8.55
CA LEU A 333 32.95 -16.14 8.34
C LEU A 333 34.32 -16.80 8.57
N ARG A 334 34.43 -17.62 9.63
CA ARG A 334 35.64 -18.41 9.90
C ARG A 334 35.95 -19.44 8.80
N GLN A 335 34.94 -20.16 8.31
CA GLN A 335 35.15 -21.14 7.23
C GLN A 335 35.59 -20.44 5.95
N THR A 336 35.01 -19.28 5.64
CA THR A 336 35.41 -18.48 4.47
C THR A 336 36.89 -18.06 4.58
N GLN A 337 37.33 -17.57 5.74
CA GLN A 337 38.73 -17.26 5.99
C GLN A 337 39.63 -18.50 5.81
N GLN A 338 39.26 -19.63 6.39
CA GLN A 338 40.03 -20.88 6.31
C GLN A 338 40.20 -21.36 4.87
N MET A 339 39.15 -21.30 4.05
CA MET A 339 39.23 -21.64 2.62
C MET A 339 40.22 -20.73 1.88
N ILE A 340 40.17 -19.43 2.14
CA ILE A 340 41.05 -18.44 1.51
C ILE A 340 42.52 -18.64 1.92
N VAL A 341 42.79 -18.93 3.19
CA VAL A 341 44.16 -19.17 3.68
C VAL A 341 44.75 -20.46 3.08
N ARG A 342 43.93 -21.48 2.89
CA ARG A 342 44.37 -22.78 2.36
C ARG A 342 44.55 -22.81 0.84
N GLY A 343 44.23 -21.72 0.13
CA GLY A 343 44.28 -21.71 -1.33
C GLY A 343 43.33 -22.72 -1.98
N SER A 344 42.22 -23.07 -1.30
CA SER A 344 41.33 -24.14 -1.76
C SER A 344 40.53 -23.68 -2.98
N ASP A 345 41.02 -24.03 -4.17
CA ASP A 345 40.42 -23.68 -5.47
C ASP A 345 39.31 -24.66 -5.92
N ALA A 346 39.00 -25.68 -5.11
CA ALA A 346 38.07 -26.74 -5.46
C ALA A 346 36.61 -26.30 -5.26
N ARG A 347 36.02 -25.74 -6.32
CA ARG A 347 34.57 -25.67 -6.59
C ARG A 347 33.71 -25.06 -5.49
N LEU A 348 33.71 -23.72 -5.45
CA LEU A 348 32.65 -22.94 -4.81
C LEU A 348 31.34 -23.03 -5.64
N ALA A 349 30.70 -24.20 -5.64
CA ALA A 349 29.31 -24.33 -6.04
C ALA A 349 28.43 -23.49 -5.08
N PRO A 350 27.36 -22.84 -5.57
CA PRO A 350 26.36 -22.27 -4.67
C PRO A 350 25.80 -23.41 -3.80
N THR A 351 25.77 -23.19 -2.49
CA THR A 351 24.97 -24.03 -1.59
C THR A 351 23.51 -23.78 -1.92
N THR A 352 22.95 -24.57 -2.83
CA THR A 352 21.50 -24.70 -3.00
C THR A 352 20.96 -25.46 -1.79
N PRO A 353 19.81 -25.03 -1.20
CA PRO A 353 19.20 -25.72 -0.06
C PRO A 353 18.77 -27.17 -0.37
#